data_AF-A0A953Y5N5-F1
#
_entry.id   AF-A0A953Y5N5-F1
#
_cell.length_a   1.000
_cell.length_b   1.000
_cell.length_c   1.000
_cell.angle_alpha   90.00
_cell.angle_beta   90.00
_cell.angle_gamma   90.00
#
_symmetry.space_group_name_H-M   'P 1'
#
loop_
_entity.id
_entity.type
_entity.pdbx_description
1 polymer ?
#
loop_
_entity_poly.entity_id
_entity_poly.type
_entity_poly.pdbx_seq_one_letter_code
_entity_poly.pdbx_strand_id
1 'polypeptide(L)'
;LGHRAEFAALAGPPAPRALRLLARALGPVGRGPLLAGAELTVFKAPEVLLSSVQDHHPGALGFQRHAWQATFDLDAQVFVTAPGRWSRPGPGAWGGNASLPRVIQVRDVLIALYRPGPAQRAVFPRLTHAYFPRAAFDELLEGGGWTCARKGAGYVGLYSARPTRWQERGPFAGRELIADGAQNAWVCQVGSRAEDGSFAEFVRRLRASPPRRRNLGRLSLGPPELSFAAPDVGTLRVPWRGRPSLDGRPLPPAAHPRFDTRYAQTPWLGEGAIELRHAGYALRLDLEAGVRAGDGL
;
A
#
# COMPACT_ATOMS: atom_id res chain seq x y z
N LEU A 1 -13.17 42.55 -8.03
CA LEU A 1 -12.31 43.20 -7.01
C LEU A 1 -12.88 42.85 -5.65
N GLY A 2 -12.05 42.30 -4.75
CA GLY A 2 -12.40 42.03 -3.36
C GLY A 2 -12.99 40.65 -3.09
N HIS A 3 -12.15 39.71 -2.67
CA HIS A 3 -12.36 38.66 -1.65
C HIS A 3 -11.20 37.66 -1.78
N ARG A 4 -10.01 38.14 -1.38
CA ARG A 4 -8.76 37.37 -1.37
C ARG A 4 -8.01 37.59 -0.05
N ALA A 5 -8.75 37.64 1.05
CA ALA A 5 -8.22 37.74 2.40
C ALA A 5 -9.13 36.96 3.34
N GLU A 6 -8.58 35.87 3.91
CA GLU A 6 -8.89 35.28 5.23
C GLU A 6 -8.57 33.77 5.29
N PHE A 7 -7.36 33.38 4.85
CA PHE A 7 -6.79 32.07 5.20
C PHE A 7 -5.35 32.16 5.73
N ALA A 8 -4.92 33.35 6.17
CA ALA A 8 -3.60 33.56 6.72
C ALA A 8 -3.51 33.38 8.26
N ALA A 9 -4.64 33.16 8.96
CA ALA A 9 -4.70 33.33 10.42
C ALA A 9 -4.86 32.03 11.25
N LEU A 10 -4.34 30.88 10.80
CA LEU A 10 -4.24 29.66 11.63
C LEU A 10 -2.81 29.11 11.79
N ALA A 11 -1.80 29.81 11.28
CA ALA A 11 -0.42 29.46 11.57
C ALA A 11 0.03 30.18 12.86
N GLY A 12 -0.21 29.54 14.01
CA GLY A 12 0.46 29.93 15.25
C GLY A 12 2.00 29.96 15.06
N PRO A 13 2.74 30.66 15.92
CA PRO A 13 4.19 30.77 15.78
C PRO A 13 4.83 29.38 15.65
N PRO A 14 5.83 29.20 14.77
CA PRO A 14 6.39 27.89 14.54
C PRO A 14 6.95 27.34 15.85
N ALA A 15 6.44 26.19 16.27
CA ALA A 15 6.79 25.55 17.53
C ALA A 15 8.31 25.63 17.81
N PRO A 16 8.76 25.85 19.06
CA PRO A 16 10.17 25.91 19.40
C PRO A 16 10.95 24.73 18.81
N ARG A 17 12.21 24.95 18.39
CA ARG A 17 13.03 23.92 17.73
C ARG A 17 13.07 22.61 18.53
N ALA A 18 13.13 22.70 19.86
CA ALA A 18 13.05 21.56 20.77
C ALA A 18 11.73 20.78 20.65
N LEU A 19 10.59 21.48 20.59
CA LEU A 19 9.27 20.85 20.41
C LEU A 19 9.13 20.21 19.02
N ARG A 20 9.69 20.83 17.97
CA ARG A 20 9.75 20.23 16.62
C ARG A 20 10.63 18.98 16.57
N LEU A 21 11.75 18.97 17.30
CA LEU A 21 12.61 17.79 17.41
C LEU A 21 11.93 16.67 18.20
N LEU A 22 11.28 17.01 19.32
CA LEU A 22 10.50 16.07 20.12
C LEU A 22 9.32 15.50 19.32
N ALA A 23 8.57 16.33 18.61
CA ALA A 23 7.47 15.88 17.74
C ALA A 23 7.97 15.02 16.56
N ARG A 24 9.17 15.28 16.03
CA ARG A 24 9.79 14.40 15.01
C ARG A 24 10.25 13.07 15.62
N ALA A 25 10.74 13.07 16.85
CA ALA A 25 11.17 11.86 17.56
C ALA A 25 9.99 10.98 17.97
N LEU A 26 8.89 11.59 18.43
CA LEU A 26 7.64 10.90 18.79
C LEU A 26 6.74 10.62 17.58
N GLY A 27 6.99 11.29 16.45
CA GLY A 27 6.19 11.22 15.23
C GLY A 27 5.88 9.80 14.75
N PRO A 28 6.82 8.83 14.75
CA PRO A 28 6.53 7.45 14.39
C PRO A 28 5.48 6.76 15.28
N VAL A 29 5.42 7.10 16.57
CA VAL A 29 4.41 6.57 17.50
C VAL A 29 3.11 7.37 17.38
N GLY A 30 3.20 8.70 17.33
CA GLY A 30 2.04 9.59 17.38
C GLY A 30 1.27 9.75 16.07
N ARG A 31 1.90 9.54 14.91
CA ARG A 31 1.19 9.56 13.59
C ARG A 31 0.54 8.24 13.24
N GLY A 32 1.11 7.16 13.78
CA GLY A 32 0.66 5.80 13.60
C GLY A 32 -0.82 5.52 13.90
N PRO A 33 -1.43 6.09 14.94
CA PRO A 33 -2.85 5.90 15.25
C PRO A 33 -3.77 6.96 14.63
N LEU A 34 -3.25 8.05 14.06
CA LEU A 34 -4.09 9.15 13.53
C LEU A 34 -4.94 8.68 12.35
N LEU A 35 -6.27 8.77 12.50
CA LEU A 35 -7.23 8.60 11.42
C LEU A 35 -7.30 9.88 10.59
N ALA A 36 -6.21 10.17 9.87
CA ALA A 36 -6.16 11.25 8.90
C ALA A 36 -6.71 10.77 7.55
N GLY A 37 -6.79 11.67 6.58
CA GLY A 37 -7.17 11.29 5.23
C GLY A 37 -6.29 10.19 4.66
N ALA A 38 -6.94 9.24 4.01
CA ALA A 38 -6.34 8.06 3.39
C ALA A 38 -6.84 7.98 1.95
N GLU A 39 -5.91 7.82 1.01
CA GLU A 39 -6.23 7.64 -0.39
C GLU A 39 -6.22 6.15 -0.72
N LEU A 40 -7.37 5.65 -1.17
CA LEU A 40 -7.53 4.26 -1.56
C LEU A 40 -7.40 4.16 -3.08
N THR A 41 -6.57 3.23 -3.54
CA THR A 41 -6.51 2.85 -4.95
C THR A 41 -6.94 1.40 -5.07
N VAL A 42 -7.86 1.15 -6.00
CA VAL A 42 -8.36 -0.20 -6.30
C VAL A 42 -8.26 -0.42 -7.80
N PHE A 43 -7.60 -1.50 -8.17
CA PHE A 43 -7.67 -2.08 -9.50
C PHE A 43 -8.51 -3.35 -9.41
N LYS A 44 -9.47 -3.51 -10.33
CA LYS A 44 -10.36 -4.66 -10.38
C LYS A 44 -10.45 -5.19 -11.81
N ALA A 45 -10.03 -6.44 -11.98
CA ALA A 45 -10.33 -7.28 -13.12
C ALA A 45 -11.30 -8.39 -12.68
N PRO A 46 -11.96 -9.16 -13.57
CA PRO A 46 -12.88 -10.21 -13.16
C PRO A 46 -12.26 -11.19 -12.15
N GLU A 47 -11.00 -11.58 -12.36
CA GLU A 47 -10.28 -12.61 -11.60
C GLU A 47 -9.53 -12.10 -10.37
N VAL A 48 -9.27 -10.79 -10.28
CA VAL A 48 -8.40 -10.23 -9.23
C VAL A 48 -8.77 -8.80 -8.86
N LEU A 49 -8.64 -8.50 -7.57
CA LEU A 49 -8.68 -7.16 -7.02
C LEU A 49 -7.34 -6.84 -6.35
N LEU A 50 -6.70 -5.73 -6.73
CA LEU A 50 -5.53 -5.19 -6.05
C LEU A 50 -5.92 -3.85 -5.41
N SER A 51 -5.82 -3.76 -4.08
CA SER A 51 -6.16 -2.56 -3.33
C SER A 51 -5.03 -2.11 -2.42
N SER A 52 -4.92 -0.81 -2.21
CA SER A 52 -3.95 -0.22 -1.31
C SER A 52 -4.35 1.14 -0.75
N VAL A 53 -3.71 1.50 0.36
CA VAL A 53 -3.68 2.86 0.88
C VAL A 53 -2.38 3.55 0.44
N GLN A 54 -2.49 4.59 -0.37
CA GLN A 54 -1.36 5.30 -0.96
C GLN A 54 -0.62 6.16 0.08
N ASP A 55 0.72 6.02 0.12
CA ASP A 55 1.66 6.88 0.87
C ASP A 55 1.24 7.25 2.31
N HIS A 56 0.52 6.35 3.00
CA HIS A 56 -0.12 6.66 4.27
C HIS A 56 0.82 6.45 5.47
N HIS A 57 1.40 7.57 5.94
CA HIS A 57 2.32 7.64 7.08
C HIS A 57 3.50 6.64 7.05
N PRO A 58 4.31 6.59 5.98
CA PRO A 58 5.40 5.63 5.88
C PRO A 58 6.39 5.71 7.04
N GLY A 59 6.74 4.56 7.62
CA GLY A 59 7.69 4.44 8.72
C GLY A 59 7.10 4.66 10.11
N ALA A 60 5.83 5.09 10.22
CA ALA A 60 5.13 5.13 11.50
C ALA A 60 4.79 3.72 12.00
N LEU A 61 4.50 3.58 13.30
CA LEU A 61 3.93 2.35 13.86
C LEU A 61 2.50 2.20 13.35
N GLY A 62 2.21 1.11 12.66
CA GLY A 62 0.91 0.87 12.04
C GLY A 62 -0.13 0.25 12.96
N PHE A 63 0.25 -0.25 14.14
CA PHE A 63 -0.65 -1.01 15.03
C PHE A 63 -1.40 -2.08 14.23
N GLN A 64 -2.74 -2.03 14.16
CA GLN A 64 -3.62 -2.98 13.44
C GLN A 64 -3.92 -2.61 11.97
N ARG A 65 -3.12 -1.74 11.35
CA ARG A 65 -3.38 -1.29 9.97
C ARG A 65 -2.92 -2.30 8.92
N HIS A 66 -3.80 -2.47 7.93
CA HIS A 66 -3.56 -3.24 6.72
C HIS A 66 -3.34 -2.27 5.55
N ALA A 67 -2.21 -2.39 4.84
CA ALA A 67 -1.78 -1.37 3.88
C ALA A 67 -2.21 -1.66 2.44
N TRP A 68 -2.24 -2.94 2.05
CA TRP A 68 -2.58 -3.37 0.68
C TRP A 68 -2.80 -4.88 0.62
N GLN A 69 -3.56 -5.33 -0.38
CA GLN A 69 -3.79 -6.75 -0.68
C GLN A 69 -4.21 -6.99 -2.12
N ALA A 70 -3.74 -8.11 -2.68
CA ALA A 70 -4.31 -8.76 -3.86
C ALA A 70 -5.28 -9.88 -3.44
N THR A 71 -6.48 -9.90 -4.00
CA THR A 71 -7.55 -10.84 -3.66
C THR A 71 -8.05 -11.53 -4.93
N PHE A 72 -7.98 -12.85 -4.96
CA PHE A 72 -8.43 -13.69 -6.09
C PHE A 72 -9.66 -14.51 -5.70
N ASP A 73 -9.73 -14.94 -4.45
CA ASP A 73 -10.77 -15.79 -3.89
C ASP A 73 -10.79 -15.63 -2.36
N LEU A 74 -11.76 -16.24 -1.68
CA LEU A 74 -11.85 -16.25 -0.22
C LEU A 74 -10.57 -16.78 0.44
N ASP A 75 -9.98 -17.82 -0.15
CA ASP A 75 -8.78 -18.47 0.38
C ASP A 75 -7.48 -18.03 -0.33
N ALA A 76 -7.58 -17.27 -1.43
CA ALA A 76 -6.46 -16.86 -2.26
C ALA A 76 -6.23 -15.33 -2.15
N GLN A 77 -5.45 -14.94 -1.15
CA GLN A 77 -5.12 -13.56 -0.82
C GLN A 77 -3.61 -13.40 -0.67
N VAL A 78 -3.06 -12.28 -1.16
CA VAL A 78 -1.64 -11.93 -1.01
C VAL A 78 -1.49 -10.53 -0.45
N PHE A 79 -0.81 -10.42 0.69
CA PHE A 79 -0.47 -9.13 1.30
C PHE A 79 0.82 -9.25 2.10
N VAL A 80 1.45 -8.13 2.42
CA VAL A 80 2.69 -8.09 3.21
C VAL A 80 2.49 -7.24 4.45
N THR A 81 3.06 -7.70 5.58
CA THR A 81 3.19 -6.88 6.78
C THR A 81 4.61 -6.87 7.33
N ALA A 82 4.91 -5.90 8.20
CA ALA A 82 6.05 -5.91 9.10
C ALA A 82 5.58 -6.38 10.49
N PRO A 83 5.82 -7.63 10.90
CA PRO A 83 5.25 -8.16 12.13
C PRO A 83 5.79 -7.46 13.37
N GLY A 84 4.98 -7.45 14.43
CA GLY A 84 5.39 -7.05 15.76
C GLY A 84 5.28 -8.21 16.76
N ARG A 85 5.39 -7.88 18.04
CA ARG A 85 5.34 -8.83 19.17
C ARG A 85 4.23 -8.52 20.18
N TRP A 86 3.37 -7.55 19.87
CA TRP A 86 2.33 -7.07 20.79
C TRP A 86 1.00 -7.72 20.45
N SER A 87 0.28 -8.22 21.45
CA SER A 87 -1.01 -8.91 21.26
C SER A 87 -2.15 -7.93 20.97
N ARG A 88 -2.34 -6.91 21.82
CA ARG A 88 -3.25 -5.78 21.62
C ARG A 88 -2.67 -4.51 22.26
N PRO A 89 -2.74 -3.34 21.61
CA PRO A 89 -3.41 -3.03 20.34
C PRO A 89 -2.57 -3.36 19.08
N GLY A 90 -1.67 -4.35 19.14
CA GLY A 90 -0.76 -4.70 18.03
C GLY A 90 0.41 -3.73 17.90
N PRO A 91 1.36 -3.96 16.99
CA PRO A 91 1.34 -4.99 15.97
C PRO A 91 1.70 -6.37 16.54
N GLY A 92 0.87 -7.36 16.21
CA GLY A 92 1.14 -8.77 16.46
C GLY A 92 1.87 -9.43 15.29
N ALA A 93 1.82 -10.77 15.20
CA ALA A 93 2.43 -11.50 14.10
C ALA A 93 1.79 -11.14 12.73
N TRP A 94 0.47 -11.01 12.66
CA TRP A 94 -0.25 -10.62 11.43
C TRP A 94 -1.15 -9.39 11.61
N GLY A 95 -1.45 -9.03 12.86
CA GLY A 95 -2.38 -7.96 13.23
C GLY A 95 -1.79 -6.56 13.05
N GLY A 96 -1.21 -6.30 11.87
CA GLY A 96 -0.74 -5.01 11.38
C GLY A 96 0.78 -4.85 11.35
N ASN A 97 1.29 -3.63 11.57
CA ASN A 97 2.62 -3.25 11.09
C ASN A 97 3.49 -2.57 12.17
N ALA A 98 4.65 -3.17 12.49
CA ALA A 98 5.72 -2.55 13.27
C ALA A 98 6.34 -1.34 12.58
N SER A 99 6.22 -1.27 11.26
CA SER A 99 6.53 -0.09 10.45
C SER A 99 5.62 -0.10 9.24
N LEU A 100 4.80 0.94 9.07
CA LEU A 100 4.00 1.11 7.86
C LEU A 100 4.89 1.23 6.63
N PRO A 101 4.54 0.55 5.52
CA PRO A 101 5.25 0.73 4.26
C PRO A 101 4.94 2.08 3.62
N ARG A 102 5.84 2.53 2.75
CA ARG A 102 5.48 3.45 1.68
C ARG A 102 4.90 2.64 0.53
N VAL A 103 3.60 2.74 0.31
CA VAL A 103 2.91 2.04 -0.76
C VAL A 103 2.59 3.02 -1.87
N ILE A 104 2.96 2.64 -3.10
CA ILE A 104 2.51 3.31 -4.32
C ILE A 104 1.96 2.27 -5.27
N GLN A 105 0.68 2.38 -5.61
CA GLN A 105 0.01 1.56 -6.62
C GLN A 105 -0.35 2.40 -7.85
N VAL A 106 -0.14 1.85 -9.04
CA VAL A 106 -0.62 2.39 -10.31
C VAL A 106 -1.22 1.23 -11.09
N ARG A 107 -2.52 1.29 -11.40
CA ARG A 107 -3.26 0.19 -12.02
C ARG A 107 -3.03 -1.14 -11.26
N ASP A 108 -2.58 -2.16 -11.96
CA ASP A 108 -2.33 -3.54 -11.57
C ASP A 108 -0.96 -3.78 -10.89
N VAL A 109 -0.12 -2.74 -10.75
CA VAL A 109 1.20 -2.84 -10.09
C VAL A 109 1.31 -1.97 -8.85
N LEU A 110 1.97 -2.51 -7.81
CA LEU A 110 2.20 -1.88 -6.52
C LEU A 110 3.64 -2.08 -6.08
N ILE A 111 4.26 -1.03 -5.54
CA ILE A 111 5.55 -1.10 -4.83
C ILE A 111 5.34 -0.71 -3.37
N ALA A 112 5.79 -1.56 -2.44
CA ALA A 112 5.78 -1.31 -1.00
C ALA A 112 7.21 -1.29 -0.44
N LEU A 113 7.65 -0.13 0.04
CA LEU A 113 8.95 0.02 0.69
C LEU A 113 8.80 -0.05 2.20
N TYR A 114 9.60 -0.88 2.86
CA TYR A 114 9.68 -0.97 4.32
C TYR A 114 11.00 -0.41 4.82
N ARG A 115 10.91 0.60 5.67
CA ARG A 115 12.09 1.23 6.30
C ARG A 115 11.87 1.56 7.78
N PRO A 116 11.77 0.54 8.66
CA PRO A 116 11.75 0.74 10.11
C PRO A 116 12.85 1.70 10.58
N GLY A 117 12.54 2.60 11.52
CA GLY A 117 13.51 3.47 12.19
C GLY A 117 14.36 2.72 13.23
N PRO A 118 15.41 3.35 13.78
CA PRO A 118 16.31 2.71 14.75
C PRO A 118 15.59 2.10 15.96
N ALA A 119 14.65 2.84 16.57
CA ALA A 119 13.86 2.36 17.71
C ALA A 119 13.00 1.14 17.34
N GLN A 120 12.32 1.17 16.20
CA GLN A 120 11.53 0.03 15.72
C GLN A 120 12.42 -1.20 15.47
N ARG A 121 13.63 -1.03 14.93
CA ARG A 121 14.58 -2.14 14.70
C ARG A 121 15.19 -2.73 15.97
N ALA A 122 15.12 -2.02 17.08
CA ALA A 122 15.53 -2.51 18.39
C ALA A 122 14.38 -3.26 19.09
N VAL A 123 13.14 -2.87 18.81
CA VAL A 123 11.93 -3.33 19.51
C VAL A 123 11.12 -4.33 18.69
N PHE A 124 11.33 -4.49 17.39
CA PHE A 124 10.54 -5.40 16.57
C PHE A 124 11.43 -6.33 15.75
N PRO A 125 10.88 -7.50 15.33
CA PRO A 125 11.57 -8.38 14.40
C PRO A 125 12.06 -7.62 13.16
N ARG A 126 13.27 -7.96 12.71
CA ARG A 126 13.86 -7.38 11.50
C ARG A 126 13.51 -8.23 10.30
N LEU A 127 12.23 -8.26 9.98
CA LEU A 127 11.72 -8.97 8.82
C LEU A 127 10.43 -8.32 8.33
N THR A 128 10.07 -8.65 7.10
CA THR A 128 8.71 -8.49 6.56
C THR A 128 8.29 -9.84 6.04
N HIS A 129 7.01 -10.13 6.03
CA HIS A 129 6.51 -11.41 5.52
C HIS A 129 5.25 -11.20 4.67
N ALA A 130 5.09 -12.05 3.67
CA ALA A 130 3.89 -12.10 2.86
C ALA A 130 2.98 -13.22 3.34
N TYR A 131 1.69 -12.95 3.50
CA TYR A 131 0.68 -13.99 3.49
C TYR A 131 0.53 -14.42 2.02
N PHE A 132 0.84 -15.67 1.73
CA PHE A 132 0.81 -16.25 0.40
C PHE A 132 0.46 -17.74 0.54
N PRO A 133 -0.84 -18.10 0.60
CA PRO A 133 -1.28 -19.47 0.81
C PRO A 133 -1.02 -20.33 -0.42
N ARG A 134 0.14 -21.02 -0.49
CA ARG A 134 0.57 -21.80 -1.66
C ARG A 134 -0.52 -22.74 -2.19
N ALA A 135 -1.18 -23.46 -1.27
CA ALA A 135 -2.20 -24.45 -1.58
C ALA A 135 -3.52 -23.86 -2.13
N ALA A 136 -3.74 -22.56 -2.01
CA ALA A 136 -4.95 -21.91 -2.54
C ALA A 136 -4.83 -21.56 -4.04
N PHE A 137 -3.61 -21.58 -4.58
CA PHE A 137 -3.29 -21.32 -5.98
C PHE A 137 -3.13 -22.63 -6.75
N ASP A 138 -3.47 -22.61 -8.03
CA ASP A 138 -3.45 -23.78 -8.92
C ASP A 138 -2.02 -24.10 -9.39
N GLU A 139 -1.17 -23.07 -9.47
CA GLU A 139 0.19 -23.16 -10.00
C GLU A 139 1.07 -22.09 -9.36
N LEU A 140 2.33 -22.42 -9.09
CA LEU A 140 3.28 -21.54 -8.44
C LEU A 140 4.68 -21.70 -9.05
N LEU A 141 5.35 -20.58 -9.33
CA LEU A 141 6.69 -20.52 -9.91
C LEU A 141 7.57 -19.52 -9.16
N GLU A 142 8.74 -19.97 -8.71
CA GLU A 142 9.69 -19.14 -7.95
C GLU A 142 10.99 -18.94 -8.74
N GLY A 143 11.64 -17.80 -8.55
CA GLY A 143 12.93 -17.50 -9.16
C GLY A 143 13.18 -16.01 -9.43
N GLY A 144 14.45 -15.60 -9.37
CA GLY A 144 14.83 -14.19 -9.61
C GLY A 144 14.28 -13.20 -8.57
N GLY A 145 13.95 -13.67 -7.37
CA GLY A 145 13.29 -12.88 -6.33
C GLY A 145 11.77 -12.76 -6.47
N TRP A 146 11.20 -13.40 -7.50
CA TRP A 146 9.76 -13.49 -7.71
C TRP A 146 9.19 -14.80 -7.17
N THR A 147 8.04 -14.70 -6.51
CA THR A 147 7.09 -15.79 -6.26
C THR A 147 5.84 -15.46 -7.05
N CYS A 148 5.59 -16.22 -8.10
CA CYS A 148 4.44 -16.02 -8.98
C CYS A 148 3.43 -17.14 -8.78
N ALA A 149 2.13 -16.85 -8.85
CA ALA A 149 1.10 -17.87 -8.77
C ALA A 149 -0.10 -17.55 -9.66
N ARG A 150 -0.87 -18.59 -9.99
CA ARG A 150 -2.11 -18.52 -10.76
C ARG A 150 -3.28 -19.09 -9.95
N LYS A 151 -4.43 -18.40 -9.99
CA LYS A 151 -5.71 -18.88 -9.50
C LYS A 151 -6.76 -18.71 -10.59
N GLY A 152 -7.26 -19.81 -11.14
CA GLY A 152 -8.11 -19.78 -12.33
C GLY A 152 -7.39 -19.07 -13.47
N ALA A 153 -7.99 -17.97 -13.94
CA ALA A 153 -7.43 -17.09 -14.95
C ALA A 153 -6.72 -15.84 -14.39
N GLY A 154 -6.62 -15.68 -13.07
CA GLY A 154 -5.92 -14.56 -12.42
C GLY A 154 -4.48 -14.91 -12.04
N TYR A 155 -3.57 -13.94 -12.17
CA TYR A 155 -2.14 -14.08 -11.91
C TYR A 155 -1.66 -13.10 -10.84
N VAL A 156 -0.67 -13.52 -10.06
CA VAL A 156 0.11 -12.65 -9.17
C VAL A 156 1.60 -12.90 -9.38
N GLY A 157 2.37 -11.82 -9.44
CA GLY A 157 3.81 -11.83 -9.25
C GLY A 157 4.19 -11.01 -8.04
N LEU A 158 4.76 -11.66 -7.02
CA LEU A 158 5.27 -10.99 -5.82
C LEU A 158 6.80 -11.03 -5.82
N TYR A 159 7.43 -9.87 -5.92
CA TYR A 159 8.87 -9.70 -5.81
C TYR A 159 9.29 -9.29 -4.41
N SER A 160 10.40 -9.82 -3.91
CA SER A 160 11.12 -9.32 -2.74
C SER A 160 12.53 -8.87 -3.09
N ALA A 161 12.93 -7.68 -2.64
CA ALA A 161 14.31 -7.21 -2.75
C ALA A 161 15.28 -7.99 -1.86
N ARG A 162 14.78 -8.77 -0.90
CA ARG A 162 15.53 -9.68 -0.01
C ARG A 162 15.23 -11.14 -0.39
N PRO A 163 16.18 -12.06 -0.19
CA PRO A 163 15.89 -13.49 -0.26
C PRO A 163 14.71 -13.84 0.64
N THR A 164 13.85 -14.72 0.16
CA THR A 164 12.68 -15.21 0.87
C THR A 164 12.85 -16.67 1.26
N ARG A 165 12.15 -17.08 2.32
CA ARG A 165 11.97 -18.50 2.67
C ARG A 165 10.52 -18.76 3.05
N TRP A 166 10.04 -19.95 2.77
CA TRP A 166 8.74 -20.40 3.25
C TRP A 166 8.81 -20.78 4.72
N GLN A 167 7.78 -20.42 5.47
CA GLN A 167 7.51 -21.03 6.75
C GLN A 167 7.01 -22.46 6.49
N GLU A 168 7.70 -23.46 7.03
CA GLU A 168 7.36 -24.88 6.78
C GLU A 168 6.69 -25.56 7.98
N ARG A 169 6.53 -24.85 9.11
CA ARG A 169 5.96 -25.42 10.34
C ARG A 169 4.96 -24.47 11.01
N GLY A 170 4.06 -25.05 11.81
CA GLY A 170 3.06 -24.30 12.55
C GLY A 170 1.84 -23.91 11.70
N PRO A 171 0.94 -23.07 12.23
CA PRO A 171 -0.35 -22.77 11.61
C PRO A 171 -0.25 -22.02 10.26
N PHE A 172 0.88 -21.40 9.97
CA PHE A 172 1.15 -20.68 8.71
C PHE A 172 2.11 -21.44 7.79
N ALA A 173 2.36 -22.72 8.05
CA ALA A 173 3.16 -23.58 7.17
C ALA A 173 2.62 -23.54 5.73
N GLY A 174 3.49 -23.23 4.77
CA GLY A 174 3.14 -23.05 3.37
C GLY A 174 2.21 -21.89 3.05
N ARG A 175 2.03 -20.95 3.99
CA ARG A 175 1.22 -19.73 3.81
C ARG A 175 1.98 -18.45 4.09
N GLU A 176 3.18 -18.54 4.63
CA GLU A 176 3.99 -17.39 5.01
C GLU A 176 5.33 -17.41 4.26
N LEU A 177 5.58 -16.33 3.52
CA LEU A 177 6.83 -16.09 2.81
C LEU A 177 7.63 -15.00 3.55
N ILE A 178 8.71 -15.41 4.22
CA ILE A 178 9.47 -14.55 5.12
C ILE A 178 10.67 -13.94 4.41
N ALA A 179 10.83 -12.63 4.51
CA ALA A 179 12.01 -11.90 4.06
C ALA A 179 12.71 -11.21 5.25
N ASP A 180 13.90 -11.71 5.62
CA ASP A 180 14.67 -11.10 6.70
C ASP A 180 15.37 -9.82 6.24
N GLY A 181 15.49 -8.87 7.17
CA GLY A 181 16.23 -7.65 6.98
C GLY A 181 15.59 -6.45 7.69
N ALA A 182 16.42 -5.47 8.00
CA ALA A 182 15.96 -4.21 8.60
C ALA A 182 15.21 -3.30 7.60
N GLN A 183 15.28 -3.60 6.30
CA GLN A 183 14.59 -2.92 5.21
C GLN A 183 14.32 -3.94 4.11
N ASN A 184 13.18 -3.79 3.45
CA ASN A 184 12.83 -4.56 2.26
C ASN A 184 12.00 -3.70 1.30
N ALA A 185 11.93 -4.12 0.05
CA ALA A 185 10.98 -3.60 -0.92
C ALA A 185 10.27 -4.77 -1.56
N TRP A 186 8.94 -4.67 -1.65
CA TRP A 186 8.10 -5.64 -2.32
C TRP A 186 7.51 -5.00 -3.58
N VAL A 187 7.38 -5.79 -4.64
CA VAL A 187 6.56 -5.43 -5.81
C VAL A 187 5.46 -6.47 -5.93
N CYS A 188 4.22 -6.03 -6.09
CA CYS A 188 3.12 -6.90 -6.46
C CYS A 188 2.61 -6.43 -7.81
N GLN A 189 2.60 -7.30 -8.82
CA GLN A 189 1.84 -7.06 -10.04
C GLN A 189 0.82 -8.18 -10.19
N VAL A 190 -0.43 -7.80 -10.43
CA VAL A 190 -1.51 -8.73 -10.73
C VAL A 190 -1.80 -8.73 -12.22
N GLY A 191 -2.44 -9.78 -12.70
CA GLY A 191 -2.76 -9.92 -14.11
C GLY A 191 -3.88 -10.92 -14.35
N SER A 192 -4.23 -11.14 -15.61
CA SER A 192 -5.26 -12.08 -16.03
C SER A 192 -4.91 -12.76 -17.34
N ARG A 193 -5.50 -13.92 -17.61
CA ARG A 193 -5.33 -14.59 -18.90
C ARG A 193 -5.77 -13.74 -20.09
N ALA A 194 -6.82 -12.94 -19.90
CA ALA A 194 -7.38 -12.12 -20.96
C ALA A 194 -6.43 -10.99 -21.38
N GLU A 195 -5.73 -10.38 -20.43
CA GLU A 195 -4.82 -9.25 -20.69
C GLU A 195 -3.38 -9.72 -20.92
N ASP A 196 -2.94 -10.76 -20.21
CA ASP A 196 -1.52 -11.12 -20.11
C ASP A 196 -1.12 -12.38 -20.89
N GLY A 197 -2.09 -13.07 -21.47
CA GLY A 197 -1.88 -14.36 -22.13
C GLY A 197 -1.73 -15.50 -21.12
N SER A 198 -0.88 -16.48 -21.43
CA SER A 198 -0.61 -17.60 -20.53
C SER A 198 0.12 -17.15 -19.25
N PHE A 199 -0.03 -17.91 -18.17
CA PHE A 199 0.72 -17.65 -16.93
C PHE A 199 2.25 -17.69 -17.15
N ALA A 200 2.73 -18.58 -18.00
CA ALA A 200 4.15 -18.63 -18.38
C ALA A 200 4.61 -17.32 -19.05
N GLU A 201 3.80 -16.73 -19.93
CA GLU A 201 4.11 -15.45 -20.58
C GLU A 201 4.11 -14.29 -19.58
N PHE A 202 3.14 -14.25 -18.67
CA PHE A 202 3.11 -13.28 -17.58
C PHE A 202 4.39 -13.35 -16.74
N VAL A 203 4.76 -14.55 -16.25
CA VAL A 203 5.98 -14.76 -15.45
C VAL A 203 7.24 -14.40 -16.23
N ARG A 204 7.30 -14.76 -17.52
CA ARG A 204 8.42 -14.41 -18.41
C ARG A 204 8.59 -12.89 -18.51
N ARG A 205 7.51 -12.14 -18.70
CA ARG A 205 7.54 -10.67 -18.81
C ARG A 205 7.99 -10.00 -17.52
N LEU A 206 7.53 -10.47 -16.36
CA LEU A 206 8.02 -9.98 -15.05
C LEU A 206 9.52 -10.21 -14.86
N ARG A 207 10.01 -11.39 -15.20
CA ARG A 207 11.42 -11.77 -15.04
C ARG A 207 12.36 -11.08 -16.03
N ALA A 208 11.86 -10.70 -17.21
CA ALA A 208 12.63 -9.97 -18.20
C ALA A 208 13.00 -8.54 -17.74
N SER A 209 12.25 -7.98 -16.79
CA SER A 209 12.45 -6.61 -16.28
C SER A 209 12.68 -6.60 -14.76
N PRO A 210 13.79 -7.17 -14.25
CA PRO A 210 14.02 -7.26 -12.81
C PRO A 210 14.05 -5.86 -12.15
N PRO A 211 13.41 -5.68 -10.98
CA PRO A 211 13.42 -4.40 -10.28
C PRO A 211 14.82 -3.87 -9.98
N ARG A 212 15.05 -2.59 -10.29
CA ARG A 212 16.28 -1.87 -9.98
C ARG A 212 16.20 -1.33 -8.55
N ARG A 213 17.17 -1.72 -7.73
CA ARG A 213 17.22 -1.47 -6.28
C ARG A 213 18.31 -0.46 -5.95
N ARG A 214 18.01 0.54 -5.11
CA ARG A 214 18.99 1.46 -4.53
C ARG A 214 18.82 1.52 -3.02
N ASN A 215 19.92 1.49 -2.28
CA ASN A 215 19.95 1.48 -0.81
C ASN A 215 19.12 0.36 -0.15
N LEU A 216 19.02 -0.80 -0.80
CA LEU A 216 18.34 -2.01 -0.29
C LEU A 216 19.31 -3.19 -0.03
N GLY A 217 20.62 -2.93 -0.09
CA GLY A 217 21.66 -3.93 0.18
C GLY A 217 21.75 -4.30 1.66
N ARG A 218 22.50 -5.37 1.99
CA ARG A 218 22.65 -5.88 3.37
C ARG A 218 23.14 -4.82 4.36
N LEU A 219 24.01 -3.91 3.92
CA LEU A 219 24.60 -2.84 4.74
C LEU A 219 23.98 -1.46 4.48
N SER A 220 22.94 -1.36 3.64
CA SER A 220 22.35 -0.08 3.29
C SER A 220 21.52 0.50 4.43
N LEU A 221 21.88 1.70 4.88
CA LEU A 221 21.12 2.48 5.88
C LEU A 221 20.40 3.69 5.26
N GLY A 222 20.72 4.02 4.00
CA GLY A 222 20.12 5.09 3.23
C GLY A 222 18.60 4.92 3.04
N PRO A 223 17.91 5.95 2.54
CA PRO A 223 16.52 5.83 2.09
C PRO A 223 16.45 4.85 0.91
N PRO A 224 15.68 3.74 1.00
CA PRO A 224 15.55 2.79 -0.09
C PRO A 224 14.80 3.41 -1.26
N GLU A 225 15.05 2.89 -2.45
CA GLU A 225 14.34 3.23 -3.67
C GLU A 225 14.27 1.99 -4.55
N LEU A 226 13.12 1.80 -5.20
CA LEU A 226 12.90 0.74 -6.17
C LEU A 226 12.28 1.32 -7.43
N SER A 227 12.81 0.91 -8.59
CA SER A 227 12.20 1.18 -9.89
C SER A 227 11.90 -0.13 -10.59
N PHE A 228 10.72 -0.25 -11.16
CA PHE A 228 10.28 -1.44 -11.87
C PHE A 228 9.62 -1.04 -13.18
N ALA A 229 10.12 -1.59 -14.29
CA ALA A 229 9.50 -1.48 -15.59
C ALA A 229 8.39 -2.53 -15.67
N ALA A 230 7.21 -2.16 -15.18
CA ALA A 230 6.04 -3.02 -15.14
C ALA A 230 5.53 -3.24 -16.57
N PRO A 231 5.39 -4.50 -17.03
CA PRO A 231 4.75 -4.81 -18.30
C PRO A 231 3.42 -4.06 -18.46
N ASP A 232 3.23 -3.45 -19.63
CA ASP A 232 2.01 -2.73 -20.06
C ASP A 232 1.58 -1.52 -19.20
N VAL A 233 2.35 -1.17 -18.17
CA VAL A 233 2.10 0.00 -17.32
C VAL A 233 3.16 1.09 -17.50
N GLY A 234 4.44 0.70 -17.55
CA GLY A 234 5.57 1.64 -17.62
C GLY A 234 6.53 1.52 -16.44
N THR A 235 7.51 2.44 -16.38
CA THR A 235 8.54 2.43 -15.33
C THR A 235 8.07 3.19 -14.11
N LEU A 236 7.59 2.44 -13.11
CA LEU A 236 7.22 2.97 -11.81
C LEU A 236 8.46 3.07 -10.92
N ARG A 237 8.82 4.29 -10.52
CA ARG A 237 9.90 4.59 -9.57
C ARG A 237 9.33 5.11 -8.26
N VAL A 238 9.70 4.45 -7.17
CA VAL A 238 9.27 4.79 -5.82
C VAL A 238 10.51 4.96 -4.95
N PRO A 239 10.88 6.21 -4.61
CA PRO A 239 11.88 6.46 -3.58
C PRO A 239 11.23 6.44 -2.19
N TRP A 240 12.00 6.24 -1.13
CA TRP A 240 11.49 6.39 0.25
C TRP A 240 11.15 7.86 0.60
N ARG A 241 11.84 8.81 -0.02
CA ARG A 241 11.59 10.25 0.12
C ARG A 241 11.48 10.90 -1.25
N GLY A 242 10.62 11.91 -1.37
CA GLY A 242 10.36 12.61 -2.64
C GLY A 242 9.17 12.01 -3.39
N ARG A 243 8.89 12.56 -4.57
CA ARG A 243 7.72 12.16 -5.37
C ARG A 243 8.01 10.86 -6.15
N PRO A 244 7.09 9.88 -6.14
CA PRO A 244 7.13 8.77 -7.08
C PRO A 244 6.85 9.26 -8.50
N SER A 245 7.21 8.46 -9.50
CA SER A 245 7.05 8.79 -10.91
C SER A 245 6.72 7.58 -11.76
N LEU A 246 5.94 7.76 -12.82
CA LEU A 246 5.69 6.80 -13.88
C LEU A 246 6.32 7.33 -15.18
N ASP A 247 7.19 6.55 -15.81
CA ASP A 247 7.93 6.95 -17.03
C ASP A 247 8.65 8.30 -16.90
N GLY A 248 9.25 8.52 -15.73
CA GLY A 248 9.94 9.75 -15.38
C GLY A 248 9.03 10.94 -15.06
N ARG A 249 7.72 10.85 -15.29
CA ARG A 249 6.74 11.89 -14.95
C ARG A 249 6.31 11.72 -13.48
N PRO A 250 6.47 12.74 -12.62
CA PRO A 250 6.01 12.65 -11.24
C PRO A 250 4.52 12.30 -11.16
N LEU A 251 4.15 11.38 -10.29
CA LEU A 251 2.73 11.10 -10.03
C LEU A 251 2.08 12.36 -9.41
N PRO A 252 0.80 12.61 -9.71
CA PRO A 252 0.08 13.72 -9.12
C PRO A 252 0.10 13.59 -7.59
N PRO A 253 0.14 14.72 -6.86
CA PRO A 253 -0.05 14.68 -5.42
C PRO A 253 -1.43 14.11 -5.10
N ALA A 254 -1.55 13.43 -3.96
CA ALA A 254 -2.79 12.95 -3.37
C ALA A 254 -3.78 14.10 -3.16
N ALA A 255 -4.54 14.44 -4.21
CA ALA A 255 -5.50 15.53 -4.26
C ALA A 255 -6.75 15.05 -5.01
N HIS A 256 -7.22 13.86 -4.64
CA HIS A 256 -8.44 13.30 -5.18
C HIS A 256 -9.64 13.83 -4.38
N PRO A 257 -10.78 14.08 -5.03
CA PRO A 257 -12.04 14.26 -4.32
C PRO A 257 -12.33 13.01 -3.45
N ARG A 258 -13.10 13.18 -2.38
CA ARG A 258 -13.55 12.08 -1.50
C ARG A 258 -14.27 10.97 -2.29
N PHE A 259 -15.04 11.36 -3.30
CA PHE A 259 -15.63 10.46 -4.29
C PHE A 259 -15.48 11.06 -5.69
N ASP A 260 -14.98 10.29 -6.65
CA ASP A 260 -15.05 10.56 -8.09
C ASP A 260 -15.50 9.29 -8.80
N THR A 261 -16.81 9.11 -8.86
CA THR A 261 -17.44 7.94 -9.46
C THR A 261 -18.62 8.40 -10.30
N ARG A 262 -19.16 7.49 -11.14
CA ARG A 262 -20.42 7.73 -11.86
C ARG A 262 -21.62 8.02 -10.94
N TYR A 263 -21.51 7.74 -9.65
CA TYR A 263 -22.58 7.89 -8.67
C TYR A 263 -22.43 9.12 -7.80
N ALA A 264 -21.19 9.58 -7.54
CA ALA A 264 -20.89 10.67 -6.64
C ALA A 264 -19.61 11.37 -7.05
N GLN A 265 -19.65 12.70 -7.05
CA GLN A 265 -18.51 13.60 -7.21
C GLN A 265 -18.48 14.52 -5.99
N THR A 266 -17.61 14.25 -5.03
CA THR A 266 -17.59 14.96 -3.74
C THR A 266 -16.15 15.35 -3.39
N PRO A 267 -15.81 16.64 -3.28
CA PRO A 267 -14.46 17.07 -2.94
C PRO A 267 -14.05 16.60 -1.52
N TRP A 268 -12.74 16.52 -1.27
CA TRP A 268 -12.20 16.07 0.02
C TRP A 268 -12.52 17.03 1.18
N LEU A 269 -12.46 18.33 0.89
CA LEU A 269 -12.84 19.44 1.77
C LEU A 269 -13.93 20.21 1.02
N GLY A 270 -15.12 20.41 1.59
CA GLY A 270 -16.10 21.21 0.87
C GLY A 270 -17.47 21.39 1.49
N GLU A 271 -18.27 20.34 1.70
CA GLU A 271 -19.72 20.61 1.71
C GLU A 271 -20.52 19.94 2.82
N GLY A 272 -19.87 19.23 3.76
CA GLY A 272 -20.60 18.50 4.79
C GLY A 272 -21.54 17.43 4.23
N ALA A 273 -21.72 17.33 2.91
CA ALA A 273 -22.73 16.52 2.27
C ALA A 273 -22.15 15.64 1.16
N ILE A 274 -22.74 14.46 1.00
CA ILE A 274 -22.45 13.51 -0.09
C ILE A 274 -23.72 13.35 -0.90
N GLU A 275 -23.67 13.63 -2.20
CA GLU A 275 -24.75 13.35 -3.14
C GLU A 275 -24.43 12.10 -3.96
N LEU A 276 -25.36 11.15 -3.93
CA LEU A 276 -25.35 9.90 -4.69
C LEU A 276 -26.49 9.92 -5.69
N ARG A 277 -26.23 9.62 -6.95
CA ARG A 277 -27.24 9.53 -8.02
C ARG A 277 -27.10 8.21 -8.77
N HIS A 278 -28.21 7.50 -8.94
CA HIS A 278 -28.24 6.27 -9.74
C HIS A 278 -29.63 6.01 -10.30
N ALA A 279 -29.74 5.74 -11.61
CA ALA A 279 -30.99 5.29 -12.24
C ALA A 279 -32.23 6.17 -11.94
N GLY A 280 -32.04 7.49 -11.87
CA GLY A 280 -33.11 8.45 -11.55
C GLY A 280 -33.32 8.72 -10.06
N TYR A 281 -32.75 7.89 -9.18
CA TYR A 281 -32.79 8.08 -7.73
C TYR A 281 -31.66 9.00 -7.27
N ALA A 282 -31.95 9.85 -6.29
CA ALA A 282 -30.96 10.66 -5.60
C ALA A 282 -30.98 10.41 -4.09
N LEU A 283 -29.79 10.40 -3.48
CA LEU A 283 -29.59 10.34 -2.03
C LEU A 283 -28.59 11.42 -1.64
N ARG A 284 -29.00 12.31 -0.74
CA ARG A 284 -28.14 13.31 -0.11
C ARG A 284 -27.93 12.94 1.36
N LEU A 285 -26.68 12.80 1.75
CA LEU A 285 -26.26 12.60 3.13
C LEU A 285 -25.62 13.91 3.60
N ASP A 286 -26.28 14.65 4.48
CA ASP A 286 -25.70 15.81 5.16
C ASP A 286 -25.07 15.34 6.48
N LEU A 287 -23.74 15.24 6.49
CA LEU A 287 -22.92 14.80 7.61
C LEU A 287 -22.81 15.85 8.71
N GLU A 288 -23.05 17.12 8.43
CA GLU A 288 -23.05 18.18 9.44
C GLU A 288 -24.39 18.25 10.15
N ALA A 289 -25.48 18.25 9.40
CA ALA A 289 -26.83 18.22 9.95
C ALA A 289 -27.26 16.83 10.45
N GLY A 290 -26.54 15.77 10.06
CA GLY A 290 -26.91 14.39 10.36
C GLY A 290 -28.18 13.93 9.65
N VAL A 291 -28.49 14.51 8.48
CA VAL A 291 -29.76 14.32 7.76
C VAL A 291 -29.55 13.46 6.51
N ARG A 292 -30.52 12.60 6.25
CA ARG A 292 -30.67 11.84 5.00
C ARG A 292 -31.88 12.37 4.24
N ALA A 293 -31.70 12.72 2.97
CA ALA A 293 -32.78 13.18 2.09
C ALA A 293 -32.71 12.52 0.70
N GLY A 294 -33.84 12.44 0.01
CA GLY A 294 -33.95 11.88 -1.34
C GLY A 294 -34.76 10.58 -1.39
N ASP A 295 -34.73 9.92 -2.55
CA ASP A 295 -35.63 8.82 -2.91
C ASP A 295 -35.32 7.49 -2.20
N GLY A 296 -34.25 7.47 -1.41
CA GLY A 296 -33.79 6.27 -0.71
C GLY A 296 -33.18 5.25 -1.67
N LEU A 297 -31.85 5.16 -1.71
CA LEU A 297 -31.18 3.93 -2.13
C LEU A 297 -31.11 2.94 -0.96
#